data_AF-A0A520HWI7-F1
#
_entry.id   AF-A0A520HWI7-F1
#
_cell.length_a   1.000
_cell.length_b   1.000
_cell.length_c   1.000
_cell.angle_alpha   90.00
_cell.angle_beta   90.00
_cell.angle_gamma   90.00
#
_symmetry.space_group_name_H-M   'P 1'
#
loop_
_entity.id
_entity.type
_entity.pdbx_description
1 polymer ?
#
loop_
_entity_poly.entity_id
_entity_poly.type
_entity_poly.pdbx_seq_one_letter_code
_entity_poly.pdbx_strand_id
1 'polypeptide(L)'
;MRFFDFLKNRKPKVGSEDKSAERLYIKGPAYIRTLLRPINYRVPGLPKFDPKIQFVGKLATEADQTFSLKYHGELSTGGLIIDAGNNPLKLIAVGGISGEEILLFDKSIHGWNGLIRGAFNDQDSQNEAALLDYVPNSTNVFEIYLIAYYNQGTKSELLDECVDGVVEIGGGRRLDVQTAFDDGFDAIEIYAVDSQDKAYSVVAEELA
;
A
#
# COMPACT_ATOMS: atom_id res chain seq x y z
N MET A 1 16.75 -5.04 12.09
CA MET A 1 17.13 -4.78 10.68
C MET A 1 16.15 -3.75 10.17
N ARG A 2 16.60 -2.57 9.68
CA ARG A 2 15.67 -1.50 9.28
C ARG A 2 15.13 -1.83 7.88
N PHE A 3 13.83 -1.69 7.65
CA PHE A 3 13.13 -1.90 6.37
C PHE A 3 13.90 -1.32 5.14
N PHE A 4 14.60 -0.20 5.34
CA PHE A 4 15.46 0.45 4.34
C PHE A 4 16.66 -0.37 3.82
N ASP A 5 17.11 -1.40 4.51
CA ASP A 5 18.27 -2.21 4.08
C ASP A 5 17.89 -3.23 2.99
N PHE A 6 16.59 -3.56 2.87
CA PHE A 6 16.07 -4.51 1.89
C PHE A 6 16.05 -3.93 0.46
N LEU A 7 15.52 -2.71 0.28
CA LEU A 7 15.39 -2.06 -1.03
C LEU A 7 16.72 -1.79 -1.75
N LYS A 8 17.84 -1.76 -1.02
CA LYS A 8 19.17 -1.44 -1.58
C LYS A 8 19.88 -2.62 -2.26
N ASN A 9 19.41 -3.86 -2.09
CA ASN A 9 20.20 -5.05 -2.39
C ASN A 9 19.78 -5.86 -3.63
N ARG A 10 18.71 -5.51 -4.36
CA ARG A 10 18.37 -6.16 -5.64
C ARG A 10 19.05 -5.43 -6.80
N LYS A 11 20.14 -5.99 -7.33
CA LYS A 11 20.79 -5.50 -8.56
C LYS A 11 19.89 -5.78 -9.77
N PRO A 12 19.74 -4.83 -10.72
CA PRO A 12 18.99 -5.08 -11.95
C PRO A 12 19.70 -6.12 -12.82
N LYS A 13 18.94 -7.05 -13.39
CA LYS A 13 19.42 -7.88 -14.51
C LYS A 13 19.46 -7.00 -15.75
N VAL A 14 20.62 -6.92 -16.39
CA VAL A 14 20.83 -6.15 -17.62
C VAL A 14 20.18 -6.90 -18.78
N GLY A 15 19.15 -6.30 -19.38
CA GLY A 15 18.46 -6.76 -20.59
C GLY A 15 18.20 -5.57 -21.52
N SER A 16 18.33 -5.82 -22.82
CA SER A 16 18.46 -4.91 -23.98
C SER A 16 17.50 -3.72 -24.13
N GLU A 17 18.00 -2.66 -24.74
CA GLU A 17 17.30 -1.42 -25.09
C GLU A 17 16.24 -1.55 -26.22
N ASP A 18 15.16 -0.79 -26.00
CA ASP A 18 14.15 -0.21 -26.89
C ASP A 18 13.05 -1.09 -27.50
N LYS A 19 11.96 -1.26 -26.72
CA LYS A 19 10.59 -1.36 -27.23
C LYS A 19 9.89 -0.05 -26.89
N SER A 20 9.49 0.69 -27.91
CA SER A 20 8.82 1.99 -27.79
C SER A 20 7.53 1.91 -26.94
N ALA A 21 7.62 2.50 -25.75
CA ALA A 21 6.65 3.41 -25.14
C ALA A 21 5.38 2.86 -24.44
N GLU A 22 5.56 2.09 -23.38
CA GLU A 22 4.77 2.33 -22.16
C GLU A 22 5.71 2.72 -21.02
N ARG A 23 5.92 4.04 -20.91
CA ARG A 23 6.54 4.57 -19.70
C ARG A 23 5.52 4.43 -18.59
N LEU A 24 5.65 3.38 -17.79
CA LEU A 24 4.91 3.28 -16.53
C LEU A 24 5.39 4.41 -15.60
N TYR A 25 4.45 5.24 -15.18
CA TYR A 25 4.68 6.34 -14.25
C TYR A 25 4.09 5.97 -12.90
N ILE A 26 4.75 6.37 -11.81
CA ILE A 26 4.21 6.19 -10.47
C ILE A 26 3.05 7.17 -10.28
N LYS A 27 1.81 6.64 -10.23
CA LYS A 27 0.60 7.43 -9.94
C LYS A 27 0.02 7.11 -8.56
N GLY A 28 0.60 6.15 -7.84
CA GLY A 28 0.10 5.65 -6.56
C GLY A 28 -0.99 4.60 -6.73
N PRO A 29 -1.39 3.91 -5.65
CA PRO A 29 -2.37 2.81 -5.72
C PRO A 29 -3.69 3.27 -6.33
N ALA A 30 -4.06 2.71 -7.48
CA ALA A 30 -5.24 3.07 -8.25
C ALA A 30 -6.54 2.85 -7.47
N TYR A 31 -6.61 1.78 -6.66
CA TYR A 31 -7.83 1.44 -5.90
C TYR A 31 -8.29 2.52 -4.91
N ILE A 32 -7.38 3.37 -4.42
CA ILE A 32 -7.67 4.44 -3.44
C ILE A 32 -7.22 5.82 -3.92
N ARG A 33 -6.65 5.93 -5.12
CA ARG A 33 -6.00 7.16 -5.61
C ARG A 33 -6.88 8.41 -5.50
N THR A 34 -8.17 8.29 -5.77
CA THR A 34 -9.11 9.42 -5.75
C THR A 34 -9.26 10.04 -4.36
N LEU A 35 -8.92 9.31 -3.30
CA LEU A 35 -8.98 9.74 -1.90
C LEU A 35 -7.60 10.12 -1.35
N LEU A 36 -6.53 9.96 -2.14
CA LEU A 36 -5.17 10.31 -1.75
C LEU A 36 -4.75 11.62 -2.41
N ARG A 37 -4.52 12.65 -1.60
CA ARG A 37 -3.90 13.90 -2.04
C ARG A 37 -2.38 13.71 -2.08
N PRO A 38 -1.72 13.74 -3.25
CA PRO A 38 -0.28 13.59 -3.32
C PRO A 38 0.40 14.73 -2.56
N ILE A 39 1.43 14.39 -1.78
CA ILE A 39 2.20 15.39 -1.04
C ILE A 39 3.64 15.45 -1.54
N ASN A 40 4.20 16.65 -1.54
CA ASN A 40 5.59 16.93 -1.93
C ASN A 40 6.36 17.69 -0.84
N TYR A 41 5.82 17.73 0.37
CA TYR A 41 6.41 18.39 1.53
C TYR A 41 6.76 17.36 2.61
N ARG A 42 7.67 17.76 3.52
CA ARG A 42 8.10 16.90 4.63
C ARG A 42 7.04 16.90 5.73
N VAL A 43 6.64 15.71 6.17
CA VAL A 43 5.84 15.51 7.40
C VAL A 43 6.78 15.06 8.53
N PRO A 44 6.79 15.73 9.70
CA PRO A 44 7.54 15.25 10.86
C PRO A 44 7.18 13.80 11.22
N GLY A 45 8.17 12.99 11.59
CA GLY A 45 7.97 11.59 11.96
C GLY A 45 7.87 10.60 10.79
N LEU A 46 7.65 11.06 9.56
CA LEU A 46 7.68 10.23 8.35
C LEU A 46 9.08 10.16 7.73
N PRO A 47 9.38 9.08 6.97
CA PRO A 47 10.65 8.97 6.26
C PRO A 47 10.77 10.03 5.14
N LYS A 48 12.01 10.30 4.73
CA LYS A 48 12.27 11.11 3.54
C LYS A 48 11.90 10.29 2.32
N PHE A 49 11.10 10.87 1.42
CA PHE A 49 10.65 10.18 0.22
C PHE A 49 11.49 10.51 -1.03
N ASP A 50 11.54 9.56 -1.95
CA ASP A 50 12.11 9.68 -3.30
C ASP A 50 11.01 9.41 -4.35
N PRO A 51 10.50 10.44 -5.04
CA PRO A 51 9.41 10.30 -6.00
C PRO A 51 9.77 9.43 -7.23
N LYS A 52 11.03 9.02 -7.39
CA LYS A 52 11.44 8.08 -8.44
C LYS A 52 11.01 6.64 -8.16
N ILE A 53 10.78 6.31 -6.90
CA ILE A 53 10.49 4.95 -6.43
C ILE A 53 9.31 4.91 -5.46
N GLN A 54 8.71 6.06 -5.13
CA GLN A 54 7.63 6.14 -4.15
C GLN A 54 6.50 7.06 -4.60
N PHE A 55 5.29 6.65 -4.26
CA PHE A 55 4.15 7.54 -4.15
C PHE A 55 3.91 7.85 -2.67
N VAL A 56 3.58 9.12 -2.35
CA VAL A 56 3.16 9.53 -1.01
C VAL A 56 1.85 10.30 -1.12
N GLY A 57 0.82 9.84 -0.40
CA GLY A 57 -0.50 10.47 -0.37
C GLY A 57 -1.04 10.64 1.04
N LYS A 58 -1.70 11.78 1.28
CA LYS A 58 -2.51 12.01 2.47
C LYS A 58 -3.97 11.65 2.17
N LEU A 59 -4.59 10.84 3.02
CA LEU A 59 -6.01 10.51 2.89
C LEU A 59 -6.86 11.73 3.21
N ALA A 60 -7.83 12.01 2.34
CA ALA A 60 -8.82 13.04 2.56
C ALA A 60 -10.06 12.75 1.70
N THR A 61 -11.24 12.88 2.29
CA THR A 61 -12.50 12.92 1.53
C THR A 61 -12.99 14.37 1.43
N GLU A 62 -14.17 14.59 0.84
CA GLU A 62 -14.82 15.90 0.88
C GLU A 62 -15.24 16.29 2.31
N ALA A 63 -15.65 15.31 3.12
CA ALA A 63 -16.15 15.53 4.48
C ALA A 63 -15.05 15.41 5.56
N ASP A 64 -14.08 14.51 5.37
CA ASP A 64 -13.17 14.06 6.41
C ASP A 64 -11.70 14.36 6.06
N GLN A 65 -10.98 14.89 7.05
CA GLN A 65 -9.52 15.06 7.00
C GLN A 65 -8.80 14.19 8.06
N THR A 66 -9.56 13.63 8.99
CA THR A 66 -9.07 12.81 10.08
C THR A 66 -9.96 11.58 10.27
N PHE A 67 -9.37 10.46 10.64
CA PHE A 67 -10.00 9.16 10.61
C PHE A 67 -9.65 8.37 11.88
N SER A 68 -10.58 7.52 12.32
CA SER A 68 -10.21 6.38 13.16
C SER A 68 -9.80 5.20 12.29
N LEU A 69 -9.11 4.23 12.88
CA LEU A 69 -8.60 3.07 12.17
C LEU A 69 -9.16 1.79 12.78
N LYS A 70 -9.59 0.88 11.91
CA LYS A 70 -10.00 -0.48 12.23
C LYS A 70 -9.13 -1.48 11.48
N TYR A 71 -8.85 -2.64 12.07
CA TYR A 71 -7.98 -3.61 11.43
C TYR A 71 -8.32 -5.06 11.74
N HIS A 72 -7.96 -5.95 10.81
CA HIS A 72 -7.75 -7.37 11.06
C HIS A 72 -6.24 -7.63 11.07
N GLY A 73 -5.76 -8.40 12.06
CA GLY A 73 -4.35 -8.69 12.25
C GLY A 73 -3.98 -8.74 13.73
N GLU A 74 -2.68 -8.80 14.01
CA GLU A 74 -2.12 -8.72 15.35
C GLU A 74 -1.37 -7.39 15.54
N LEU A 75 -1.46 -6.81 16.74
CA LEU A 75 -0.66 -5.63 17.09
C LEU A 75 0.67 -6.08 17.70
N SER A 76 1.77 -5.83 17.00
CA SER A 76 3.11 -6.07 17.52
C SER A 76 3.44 -5.17 18.72
N THR A 77 4.47 -5.53 19.49
CA THR A 77 4.99 -4.70 20.59
C THR A 77 5.40 -3.28 20.14
N GLY A 78 5.72 -3.10 18.86
CA GLY A 78 6.09 -1.81 18.27
C GLY A 78 4.90 -0.97 17.79
N GLY A 79 3.67 -1.46 17.91
CA GLY A 79 2.46 -0.78 17.44
C GLY A 79 2.17 -0.93 15.94
N LEU A 80 2.93 -1.78 15.23
CA LEU A 80 2.62 -2.21 13.86
C LEU A 80 1.54 -3.29 13.88
N ILE A 81 0.58 -3.15 12.98
CA ILE A 81 -0.36 -4.21 12.64
C ILE A 81 0.33 -5.16 11.66
N ILE A 82 0.28 -6.45 11.96
CA ILE A 82 0.87 -7.55 11.18
C ILE A 82 -0.17 -8.65 10.95
N ASP A 83 0.15 -9.63 10.11
CA ASP A 83 -0.71 -10.79 9.84
C ASP A 83 -1.06 -11.55 11.13
N ALA A 84 -2.30 -12.06 11.22
CA ALA A 84 -2.76 -12.90 12.32
C ALA A 84 -2.60 -14.39 11.97
N GLY A 85 -1.41 -14.93 12.22
CA GLY A 85 -1.05 -16.28 11.80
C GLY A 85 -1.02 -16.40 10.27
N ASN A 86 -1.93 -17.20 9.71
CA ASN A 86 -2.06 -17.37 8.25
C ASN A 86 -3.06 -16.39 7.62
N ASN A 87 -3.61 -15.45 8.39
CA ASN A 87 -4.59 -14.48 7.92
C ASN A 87 -3.89 -13.15 7.58
N PRO A 88 -3.88 -12.73 6.31
CA PRO A 88 -3.27 -11.47 5.91
C PRO A 88 -3.94 -10.27 6.58
N LEU A 89 -3.14 -9.28 6.95
CA LEU A 89 -3.66 -8.08 7.59
C LEU A 89 -4.57 -7.25 6.66
N LYS A 90 -5.52 -6.56 7.28
CA LYS A 90 -6.45 -5.63 6.64
C LYS A 90 -6.59 -4.36 7.46
N LEU A 91 -6.59 -3.21 6.83
CA LEU A 91 -6.69 -1.91 7.47
C LEU A 91 -7.78 -1.06 6.81
N ILE A 92 -8.66 -0.49 7.62
CA ILE A 92 -9.77 0.37 7.23
C ILE A 92 -9.65 1.70 7.98
N ALA A 93 -9.89 2.80 7.28
CA ALA A 93 -10.12 4.11 7.87
C ALA A 93 -11.63 4.37 7.99
N VAL A 94 -12.04 5.02 9.08
CA VAL A 94 -13.44 5.42 9.28
C VAL A 94 -13.50 6.93 9.45
N GLY A 95 -14.27 7.60 8.58
CA GLY A 95 -14.48 9.05 8.63
C GLY A 95 -15.19 9.47 9.92
N GLY A 96 -14.63 10.43 10.64
CA GLY A 96 -15.20 10.89 11.91
C GLY A 96 -16.52 11.65 11.76
N ILE A 97 -16.74 12.28 10.59
CA ILE A 97 -17.95 13.04 10.26
C ILE A 97 -18.90 12.19 9.43
N SER A 98 -18.41 11.57 8.36
CA SER A 98 -19.26 10.79 7.45
C SER A 98 -19.61 9.39 7.97
N GLY A 99 -18.77 8.82 8.83
CA GLY A 99 -18.84 7.39 9.18
C GLY A 99 -18.44 6.45 8.03
N GLU A 100 -17.95 6.98 6.90
CA GLU A 100 -17.56 6.19 5.74
C GLU A 100 -16.38 5.28 6.08
N GLU A 101 -16.50 3.99 5.75
CA GLU A 101 -15.40 3.03 5.86
C GLU A 101 -14.64 2.94 4.54
N ILE A 102 -13.33 3.22 4.59
CA ILE A 102 -12.43 3.26 3.44
C ILE A 102 -11.38 2.17 3.62
N LEU A 103 -11.33 1.21 2.68
CA LEU A 103 -10.29 0.18 2.68
C LEU A 103 -8.94 0.80 2.34
N LEU A 104 -8.05 0.91 3.33
CA LEU A 104 -6.71 1.46 3.13
C LEU A 104 -5.76 0.45 2.55
N PHE A 105 -5.81 -0.79 3.03
CA PHE A 105 -4.93 -1.86 2.57
C PHE A 105 -5.49 -3.22 3.00
N ASP A 106 -5.35 -4.20 2.11
CA ASP A 106 -5.66 -5.60 2.38
C ASP A 106 -4.57 -6.42 1.70
N LYS A 107 -3.71 -7.06 2.50
CA LYS A 107 -2.54 -7.78 2.00
C LYS A 107 -2.94 -8.96 1.10
N SER A 108 -4.16 -9.47 1.25
CA SER A 108 -4.64 -10.59 0.43
C SER A 108 -4.92 -10.21 -1.02
N ILE A 109 -5.26 -8.94 -1.29
CA ILE A 109 -5.71 -8.48 -2.61
C ILE A 109 -4.92 -7.29 -3.18
N HIS A 110 -4.05 -6.66 -2.40
CA HIS A 110 -3.25 -5.50 -2.82
C HIS A 110 -1.74 -5.80 -2.87
N GLY A 111 -1.02 -5.00 -3.65
CA GLY A 111 0.42 -5.14 -3.86
C GLY A 111 0.79 -6.32 -4.73
N TRP A 112 2.09 -6.53 -4.92
CA TRP A 112 2.59 -7.52 -5.86
C TRP A 112 2.17 -8.97 -5.53
N ASN A 113 2.42 -9.45 -4.30
CA ASN A 113 2.04 -10.81 -3.92
C ASN A 113 0.52 -11.04 -3.92
N GLY A 114 -0.26 -10.10 -3.40
CA GLY A 114 -1.71 -10.21 -3.31
C GLY A 114 -2.38 -10.11 -4.68
N LEU A 115 -2.16 -9.01 -5.39
CA LEU A 115 -2.83 -8.72 -6.67
C LEU A 115 -2.17 -9.45 -7.84
N ILE A 116 -0.86 -9.25 -8.02
CA ILE A 116 -0.17 -9.69 -9.25
C ILE A 116 0.04 -11.20 -9.23
N ARG A 117 0.53 -11.76 -8.11
CA ARG A 117 0.73 -13.21 -7.99
C ARG A 117 -0.52 -13.98 -7.57
N GLY A 118 -1.53 -13.32 -6.99
CA GLY A 118 -2.73 -14.01 -6.49
C GLY A 118 -2.41 -15.00 -5.37
N ALA A 119 -1.47 -14.65 -4.49
CA ALA A 119 -0.93 -15.58 -3.49
C ALA A 119 -1.98 -16.09 -2.46
N PHE A 120 -3.14 -15.44 -2.39
CA PHE A 120 -4.17 -15.67 -1.38
C PHE A 120 -5.53 -16.10 -1.95
N ASN A 121 -5.57 -16.56 -3.21
CA ASN A 121 -6.79 -16.88 -3.97
C ASN A 121 -7.74 -17.92 -3.33
N ASP A 122 -7.29 -18.65 -2.30
CA ASP A 122 -8.09 -19.66 -1.58
C ASP A 122 -8.63 -19.18 -0.22
N GLN A 123 -8.47 -17.90 0.13
CA GLN A 123 -8.88 -17.39 1.45
C GLN A 123 -10.22 -16.62 1.41
N ASP A 124 -11.31 -17.35 1.11
CA ASP A 124 -12.69 -16.85 1.27
C ASP A 124 -13.01 -16.42 2.73
N SER A 125 -12.20 -16.81 3.71
CA SER A 125 -12.45 -16.61 5.15
C SER A 125 -12.06 -15.23 5.70
N GLN A 126 -11.43 -14.34 4.93
CA GLN A 126 -10.95 -13.03 5.43
C GLN A 126 -12.07 -12.00 5.65
N ASN A 127 -13.15 -12.08 4.89
CA ASN A 127 -14.21 -11.05 4.91
C ASN A 127 -15.10 -11.09 6.16
N GLU A 128 -15.04 -12.16 6.96
CA GLU A 128 -15.87 -12.33 8.17
C GLU A 128 -15.10 -12.10 9.48
N ALA A 129 -13.80 -11.85 9.41
CA ALA A 129 -13.01 -11.66 10.63
C ALA A 129 -13.36 -10.34 11.33
N ALA A 130 -13.53 -10.40 12.65
CA ALA A 130 -13.83 -9.22 13.45
C ALA A 130 -12.72 -8.17 13.34
N LEU A 131 -13.10 -6.92 13.11
CA LEU A 131 -12.20 -5.79 13.09
C LEU A 131 -11.98 -5.26 14.51
N LEU A 132 -10.73 -4.94 14.83
CA LEU A 132 -10.29 -4.32 16.07
C LEU A 132 -10.07 -2.82 15.86
N ASP A 133 -10.37 -2.01 16.87
CA ASP A 133 -10.04 -0.59 16.85
C ASP A 133 -8.54 -0.38 17.13
N TYR A 134 -7.90 0.48 16.33
CA TYR A 134 -6.52 0.90 16.55
C TYR A 134 -6.48 2.15 17.44
N VAL A 135 -6.08 1.96 18.70
CA VAL A 135 -6.05 3.02 19.72
C VAL A 135 -4.69 3.10 20.41
N PRO A 136 -3.62 3.56 19.73
CA PRO A 136 -2.32 3.75 20.34
C PRO A 136 -2.41 4.87 21.38
N ASN A 137 -1.92 4.60 22.60
CA ASN A 137 -1.81 5.59 23.68
C ASN A 137 -3.09 6.41 23.92
N SER A 138 -4.27 5.77 23.87
CA SER A 138 -5.59 6.41 24.09
C SER A 138 -5.99 7.47 23.05
N THR A 139 -5.35 7.51 21.88
CA THR A 139 -5.78 8.33 20.74
C THR A 139 -6.37 7.42 19.67
N ASN A 140 -7.45 7.87 19.01
CA ASN A 140 -8.14 7.11 17.98
C ASN A 140 -8.53 7.95 16.75
N VAL A 141 -8.02 9.17 16.61
CA VAL A 141 -8.30 10.08 15.50
C VAL A 141 -6.98 10.59 14.94
N PHE A 142 -6.80 10.43 13.62
CA PHE A 142 -5.51 10.64 12.97
C PHE A 142 -5.64 11.26 11.59
N GLU A 143 -4.64 12.03 11.17
CA GLU A 143 -4.35 12.19 9.75
C GLU A 143 -3.64 10.94 9.23
N ILE A 144 -4.06 10.43 8.07
CA ILE A 144 -3.51 9.19 7.51
C ILE A 144 -2.64 9.50 6.29
N TYR A 145 -1.46 8.89 6.26
CA TYR A 145 -0.50 8.99 5.16
C TYR A 145 -0.14 7.60 4.66
N LEU A 146 -0.15 7.41 3.34
CA LEU A 146 0.21 6.17 2.67
C LEU A 146 1.45 6.40 1.81
N ILE A 147 2.41 5.47 1.90
CA ILE A 147 3.61 5.42 1.07
C ILE A 147 3.62 4.08 0.34
N ALA A 148 3.52 4.11 -0.99
CA ALA A 148 3.67 2.93 -1.83
C ALA A 148 5.04 2.95 -2.51
N TYR A 149 5.74 1.83 -2.49
CA TYR A 149 7.10 1.66 -3.00
C TYR A 149 7.09 0.82 -4.28
N TYR A 150 7.82 1.27 -5.30
CA TYR A 150 7.87 0.65 -6.62
C TYR A 150 9.32 0.34 -7.01
N ASN A 151 9.58 -0.92 -7.37
CA ASN A 151 10.88 -1.42 -7.78
C ASN A 151 11.00 -1.45 -9.31
N GLN A 152 12.22 -1.33 -9.83
CA GLN A 152 12.48 -1.47 -11.27
C GLN A 152 12.34 -2.92 -11.76
N GLY A 153 12.63 -3.90 -10.91
CA GLY A 153 12.51 -5.32 -11.24
C GLY A 153 11.06 -5.74 -11.52
N THR A 154 10.13 -5.40 -10.62
CA THR A 154 8.69 -5.65 -10.80
C THR A 154 8.12 -4.88 -11.98
N LYS A 155 8.58 -3.63 -12.20
CA LYS A 155 8.27 -2.87 -13.41
C LYS A 155 8.71 -3.60 -14.69
N SER A 156 9.94 -4.09 -14.74
CA SER A 156 10.46 -4.84 -15.89
C SER A 156 9.65 -6.11 -16.13
N GLU A 157 9.33 -6.85 -15.07
CA GLU A 157 8.54 -8.08 -15.18
C GLU A 157 7.14 -7.82 -15.77
N LEU A 158 6.43 -6.78 -15.30
CA LEU A 158 5.13 -6.40 -15.88
C LEU A 158 5.22 -6.03 -17.36
N LEU A 159 6.27 -5.30 -17.76
CA LEU A 159 6.45 -4.89 -19.15
C LEU A 159 6.82 -6.07 -20.06
N ASP A 160 7.54 -7.06 -19.54
CA ASP A 160 7.88 -8.28 -20.28
C ASP A 160 6.65 -9.19 -20.49
N GLU A 161 5.72 -9.22 -19.53
CA GLU A 161 4.47 -9.98 -19.59
C GLU A 161 3.33 -9.23 -20.32
N CYS A 162 3.51 -7.94 -20.62
CA CYS A 162 2.49 -7.11 -21.26
C CYS A 162 2.28 -7.49 -22.73
N VAL A 163 1.02 -7.74 -23.09
CA VAL A 163 0.56 -7.96 -24.47
C VAL A 163 -0.59 -7.01 -24.75
N ASP A 164 -0.42 -6.13 -25.75
CA ASP A 164 -1.41 -5.13 -26.16
C ASP A 164 -1.89 -4.21 -25.01
N GLY A 165 -0.97 -3.77 -24.14
CA GLY A 165 -1.26 -2.87 -23.01
C GLY A 165 -1.87 -3.56 -21.79
N VAL A 166 -1.98 -4.89 -21.82
CA VAL A 166 -2.65 -5.68 -20.78
C VAL A 166 -1.71 -6.77 -20.25
N VAL A 167 -1.77 -7.02 -18.94
CA VAL A 167 -1.11 -8.15 -18.28
C VAL A 167 -2.15 -9.12 -17.73
N GLU A 168 -1.83 -10.41 -17.77
CA GLU A 168 -2.57 -11.43 -17.02
C GLU A 168 -1.97 -11.53 -15.61
N ILE A 169 -2.81 -11.46 -14.59
CA ILE A 169 -2.43 -11.52 -13.17
C ILE A 169 -3.00 -12.78 -12.52
N GLY A 170 -2.65 -13.01 -11.26
CA GLY A 170 -3.14 -14.12 -10.44
C GLY A 170 -4.64 -14.38 -10.58
N GLY A 171 -4.99 -15.66 -10.69
CA GLY A 171 -6.37 -16.09 -10.94
C GLY A 171 -6.86 -15.89 -12.38
N GLY A 172 -5.97 -15.63 -13.34
CA GLY A 172 -6.29 -15.48 -14.77
C GLY A 172 -7.00 -14.18 -15.12
N ARG A 173 -7.00 -13.20 -14.21
CA ARG A 173 -7.60 -11.88 -14.43
C ARG A 173 -6.69 -11.06 -15.34
N ARG A 174 -7.26 -10.09 -16.05
CA ARG A 174 -6.52 -9.20 -16.96
C ARG A 174 -6.67 -7.74 -16.54
N LEU A 175 -5.58 -6.99 -16.51
CA LEU A 175 -5.55 -5.57 -16.17
C LEU A 175 -4.74 -4.77 -17.19
N ASP A 176 -5.14 -3.52 -17.39
CA ASP A 176 -4.27 -2.51 -18.00
C ASP A 176 -2.93 -2.46 -17.26
N VAL A 177 -1.82 -2.45 -17.99
CA VAL A 177 -0.48 -2.59 -17.40
C VAL A 177 -0.13 -1.43 -16.48
N GLN A 178 -0.66 -0.23 -16.72
CA GLN A 178 -0.46 0.91 -15.84
C GLN A 178 -1.25 0.75 -14.53
N THR A 179 -2.48 0.23 -14.59
CA THR A 179 -3.22 -0.16 -13.37
C THR A 179 -2.51 -1.27 -12.60
N ALA A 180 -2.04 -2.32 -13.29
CA ALA A 180 -1.29 -3.40 -12.66
C ALA A 180 -0.01 -2.89 -11.99
N PHE A 181 0.71 -1.96 -12.63
CA PHE A 181 1.88 -1.32 -12.03
C PHE A 181 1.51 -0.49 -10.81
N ASP A 182 0.46 0.33 -10.91
CA ASP A 182 0.05 1.24 -9.84
C ASP A 182 -0.39 0.50 -8.56
N ASP A 183 -1.11 -0.61 -8.70
CA ASP A 183 -1.59 -1.44 -7.59
C ASP A 183 -0.63 -2.58 -7.20
N GLY A 184 0.33 -2.91 -8.07
CA GLY A 184 1.37 -3.94 -7.87
C GLY A 184 2.62 -3.42 -7.17
N PHE A 185 2.48 -2.52 -6.20
CA PHE A 185 3.61 -2.01 -5.43
C PHE A 185 4.31 -3.13 -4.62
N ASP A 186 5.63 -2.99 -4.49
CA ASP A 186 6.53 -3.94 -3.82
C ASP A 186 6.47 -3.84 -2.30
N ALA A 187 6.08 -2.67 -1.78
CA ALA A 187 6.04 -2.42 -0.36
C ALA A 187 5.09 -1.28 -0.05
N ILE A 188 4.56 -1.26 1.17
CA ILE A 188 3.68 -0.21 1.64
C ILE A 188 4.00 0.15 3.09
N GLU A 189 3.97 1.45 3.38
CA GLU A 189 3.94 1.96 4.74
C GLU A 189 2.70 2.84 4.91
N ILE A 190 2.01 2.68 6.04
CA ILE A 190 0.88 3.53 6.42
C ILE A 190 1.18 4.14 7.77
N TYR A 191 1.06 5.47 7.84
CA TYR A 191 1.28 6.25 9.04
C TYR A 191 -0.01 6.92 9.49
N ALA A 192 -0.22 6.91 10.80
CA ALA A 192 -1.23 7.70 11.48
C ALA A 192 -0.53 8.82 12.25
N VAL A 193 -0.95 10.07 12.05
CA VAL A 193 -0.40 11.24 12.75
C VAL A 193 -1.49 11.82 13.64
N ASP A 194 -1.22 11.91 14.94
CA ASP A 194 -2.18 12.47 15.89
C ASP A 194 -2.17 14.01 15.90
N SER A 195 -3.09 14.60 16.66
CA SER A 195 -3.19 16.07 16.83
C SER A 195 -1.98 16.73 17.50
N GLN A 196 -1.02 15.95 18.00
CA GLN A 196 0.23 16.43 18.59
C GLN A 196 1.43 16.24 17.64
N ASP A 197 1.16 16.02 16.34
CA ASP A 197 2.14 15.75 15.28
C ASP A 197 2.99 14.49 15.52
N LYS A 198 2.52 13.59 16.40
CA LYS A 198 3.22 12.33 16.63
C LYS A 198 2.77 11.30 15.60
N ALA A 199 3.74 10.82 14.83
CA ALA A 199 3.54 9.77 13.83
C ALA A 199 3.67 8.37 14.45
N TYR A 200 2.73 7.51 14.11
CA TYR A 200 2.70 6.09 14.41
C TYR A 200 2.84 5.34 13.09
N SER A 201 3.82 4.44 13.01
CA SER A 201 3.89 3.48 11.91
C SER A 201 2.82 2.42 12.18
N VAL A 202 1.79 2.36 11.33
CA VAL A 202 0.64 1.47 11.51
C VAL A 202 0.83 0.18 10.73
N VAL A 203 1.26 0.29 9.47
CA VAL A 203 1.59 -0.84 8.58
C VAL A 203 2.96 -0.57 7.97
N ALA A 204 3.78 -1.62 7.83
CA ALA A 204 5.03 -1.59 7.10
C ALA A 204 5.30 -3.00 6.54
N GLU A 205 4.93 -3.21 5.27
CA GLU A 205 4.91 -4.54 4.64
C GLU A 205 5.76 -4.58 3.37
N GLU A 206 6.47 -5.70 3.20
CA GLU A 206 7.12 -6.12 1.96
C GLU A 206 6.22 -7.10 1.22
N LEU A 207 6.02 -6.88 -0.08
CA LEU A 207 5.01 -7.53 -0.89
C LEU A 207 5.59 -8.17 -2.17
N ALA A 208 6.92 -8.22 -2.38
CA ALA A 208 7.60 -8.72 -3.60
C ALA A 208 9.03 -9.26 -3.41
#